data_AF-A0A9D7WHS4-F1
#
_entry.id   AF-A0A9D7WHS4-F1
#
_cell.length_a   1.000
_cell.length_b   1.000
_cell.length_c   1.000
_cell.angle_alpha   90.00
_cell.angle_beta   90.00
_cell.angle_gamma   90.00
#
_symmetry.space_group_name_H-M   'P 1'
#
loop_
_entity.id
_entity.type
_entity.pdbx_description
1 polymer ?
#
loop_
_entity_poly.entity_id
_entity_poly.type
_entity_poly.pdbx_seq_one_letter_code
_entity_poly.pdbx_strand_id
1 'polypeptide(L)'
;MFSKFRSLIFKFDPETAHNLAIKSLKLNLLPNLSNQEKDDSLFKTKLFGKEINNPIGMAAGFDKNAEVYNSLFKLGFGFVEVGTVTPLEQYGNPKPRVFRLVDDQALINRLGFNNLGSENISKRVKSNPNKGLLGVNIGPNKDSEDRLNDYLIGLRVFHNIADYITINISSPNTENLRNFHDKFKFDELMDSIEKEKIRLKSKIPIIVKISPDILEEQIEIICKTLIQYKVSAIIV
;
A
#
# COMPACT_ATOMS: atom_id res chain seq x y z
N MET A 1 -26.41 -5.85 -4.67
CA MET A 1 -25.96 -5.59 -6.07
C MET A 1 -24.78 -6.49 -6.46
N PHE A 2 -23.65 -6.45 -5.72
CA PHE A 2 -22.48 -7.28 -6.02
C PHE A 2 -22.73 -8.80 -6.06
N SER A 3 -23.59 -9.33 -5.18
CA SER A 3 -23.96 -10.75 -5.18
C SER A 3 -24.55 -11.23 -6.52
N LYS A 4 -25.29 -10.37 -7.23
CA LYS A 4 -25.92 -10.70 -8.53
C LYS A 4 -24.92 -10.72 -9.68
N PHE A 5 -23.85 -9.94 -9.61
CA PHE A 5 -22.81 -9.87 -10.64
C PHE A 5 -21.59 -10.75 -10.33
N ARG A 6 -21.47 -11.25 -9.09
CA ARG A 6 -20.33 -12.06 -8.63
C ARG A 6 -20.08 -13.26 -9.55
N SER A 7 -21.13 -14.01 -9.90
CA SER A 7 -20.98 -15.19 -10.78
C SER A 7 -20.42 -14.83 -12.15
N LEU A 8 -20.80 -13.68 -12.71
CA LEU A 8 -20.29 -13.19 -14.00
C LEU A 8 -18.84 -12.70 -13.88
N ILE A 9 -18.51 -11.94 -12.84
CA ILE A 9 -17.15 -11.44 -12.59
C ILE A 9 -16.16 -12.60 -12.40
N PHE A 10 -16.63 -13.69 -11.77
CA PHE A 10 -15.80 -14.86 -11.49
C PHE A 10 -15.51 -15.71 -12.74
N LYS A 11 -16.21 -15.47 -13.87
CA LYS A 11 -15.88 -16.08 -15.17
C LYS A 11 -14.69 -15.42 -15.87
N PHE A 12 -14.31 -14.20 -15.50
CA PHE A 12 -13.12 -13.54 -16.03
C PHE A 12 -11.86 -14.00 -15.32
N ASP A 13 -10.72 -13.94 -16.01
CA ASP A 13 -9.43 -14.11 -15.34
C ASP A 13 -9.29 -13.07 -14.21
N PRO A 14 -8.61 -13.42 -13.10
CA PRO A 14 -8.59 -12.55 -11.92
C PRO A 14 -7.99 -11.16 -12.14
N GLU A 15 -6.98 -11.05 -13.02
CA GLU A 15 -6.33 -9.77 -13.31
C GLU A 15 -7.21 -8.90 -14.24
N THR A 16 -7.91 -9.49 -15.21
CA THR A 16 -8.92 -8.78 -16.01
C THR A 16 -10.08 -8.32 -15.16
N ALA A 17 -10.61 -9.17 -14.27
CA ALA A 17 -11.66 -8.77 -13.35
C ALA A 17 -11.25 -7.61 -12.45
N HIS A 18 -10.00 -7.62 -11.95
CA HIS A 18 -9.43 -6.51 -11.19
C HIS A 18 -9.36 -5.23 -12.03
N ASN A 19 -8.85 -5.30 -13.27
CA ASN A 19 -8.81 -4.15 -14.18
C ASN A 19 -10.20 -3.59 -14.50
N LEU A 20 -11.21 -4.46 -14.65
CA LEU A 20 -12.60 -4.05 -14.84
C LEU A 20 -13.15 -3.33 -13.59
N ALA A 21 -12.80 -3.80 -12.39
CA ALA A 21 -13.17 -3.13 -11.14
C ALA A 21 -12.57 -1.71 -11.05
N ILE A 22 -11.27 -1.56 -11.36
CA ILE A 22 -10.61 -0.24 -11.42
C ILE A 22 -11.28 0.67 -12.46
N LYS A 23 -11.56 0.17 -13.67
CA LYS A 23 -12.27 0.95 -14.70
C LYS A 23 -13.67 1.39 -14.24
N SER A 24 -14.43 0.52 -13.60
CA SER A 24 -15.76 0.84 -13.06
C SER A 24 -15.68 1.93 -11.99
N LEU A 25 -14.69 1.85 -11.10
CA LEU A 25 -14.43 2.86 -10.07
C LEU A 25 -14.02 4.22 -10.64
N LYS A 26 -13.22 4.25 -11.72
CA LYS A 26 -12.87 5.48 -12.45
C LYS A 26 -14.09 6.16 -13.05
N LEU A 27 -14.99 5.35 -13.62
CA LEU A 27 -16.24 5.84 -14.21
C LEU A 27 -17.29 6.25 -13.16
N ASN A 28 -16.99 6.13 -11.86
CA ASN A 28 -17.91 6.42 -10.75
C ASN A 28 -19.27 5.71 -10.88
N LEU A 29 -19.29 4.48 -11.42
CA LEU A 29 -20.53 3.71 -11.63
C LEU A 29 -21.10 3.13 -10.33
N LEU A 30 -20.36 3.23 -9.22
CA LEU A 30 -20.76 2.70 -7.92
C LEU A 30 -21.46 3.77 -7.08
N PRO A 31 -22.46 3.39 -6.28
CA PRO A 31 -23.16 4.32 -5.40
C PRO A 31 -22.19 4.93 -4.39
N ASN A 32 -22.44 6.19 -4.02
CA ASN A 32 -21.72 6.86 -2.94
C ASN A 32 -22.26 6.36 -1.58
N LEU A 33 -21.71 5.25 -1.11
CA LEU A 33 -22.07 4.64 0.17
C LEU A 33 -21.55 5.44 1.36
N SER A 34 -20.57 6.33 1.14
CA SER A 34 -19.99 7.13 2.23
C SER A 34 -21.02 7.96 2.97
N ASN A 35 -22.17 8.31 2.37
CA ASN A 35 -23.19 9.16 2.98
C ASN A 35 -24.25 8.41 3.81
N GLN A 36 -24.27 7.07 3.80
CA GLN A 36 -25.40 6.34 4.41
C GLN A 36 -25.30 6.18 5.93
N GLU A 37 -24.09 6.26 6.52
CA GLU A 37 -23.87 5.98 7.96
C GLU A 37 -22.72 6.83 8.56
N LYS A 38 -22.59 8.11 8.21
CA LYS A 38 -21.41 8.94 8.56
C LYS A 38 -21.21 9.23 10.05
N ASP A 39 -22.21 9.03 10.89
CA ASP A 39 -22.26 9.64 12.22
C ASP A 39 -22.46 8.66 13.37
N ASP A 40 -22.11 7.39 13.20
CA ASP A 40 -21.90 6.56 14.38
C ASP A 40 -20.54 6.92 15.01
N SER A 41 -20.59 7.71 16.10
CA SER A 41 -19.42 8.10 16.88
C SER A 41 -18.61 6.91 17.39
N LEU A 42 -19.18 5.71 17.46
CA LEU A 42 -18.48 4.49 17.90
C LEU A 42 -17.34 4.09 16.96
N PHE A 43 -17.46 4.37 15.66
CA PHE A 43 -16.43 4.00 14.68
C PHE A 43 -15.42 5.11 14.40
N LYS A 44 -15.72 6.36 14.80
CA LYS A 44 -14.79 7.48 14.62
C LYS A 44 -13.52 7.24 15.42
N THR A 45 -12.37 7.39 14.76
CA THR A 45 -11.06 7.21 15.39
C THR A 45 -10.03 8.17 14.82
N LYS A 46 -8.87 8.25 15.44
CA LYS A 46 -7.76 9.08 15.01
C LYS A 46 -6.59 8.20 14.61
N LEU A 47 -6.17 8.29 13.36
CA LEU A 47 -5.00 7.60 12.84
C LEU A 47 -4.00 8.65 12.34
N PHE A 48 -2.74 8.55 12.78
CA PHE A 48 -1.66 9.44 12.32
C PHE A 48 -1.95 10.95 12.46
N GLY A 49 -2.70 11.33 13.50
CA GLY A 49 -3.06 12.73 13.72
C GLY A 49 -4.34 13.18 13.01
N LYS A 50 -4.93 12.35 12.13
CA LYS A 50 -6.11 12.67 11.32
C LYS A 50 -7.32 11.88 11.80
N GLU A 51 -8.45 12.55 11.92
CA GLU A 51 -9.73 11.90 12.23
C GLU A 51 -10.25 11.15 11.01
N ILE A 52 -10.69 9.91 11.21
CA ILE A 52 -11.31 9.07 10.20
C ILE A 52 -12.65 8.55 10.70
N ASN A 53 -13.62 8.39 9.79
CA ASN A 53 -14.99 8.03 10.15
C ASN A 53 -15.14 6.58 10.60
N ASN A 54 -14.23 5.69 10.21
CA ASN A 54 -14.18 4.29 10.61
C ASN A 54 -12.75 3.74 10.48
N PRO A 55 -12.39 2.65 11.18
CA PRO A 55 -11.06 2.06 11.14
C PRO A 55 -10.86 1.07 9.98
N ILE A 56 -11.78 1.00 9.01
CA ILE A 56 -11.72 0.02 7.90
C ILE A 56 -11.06 0.68 6.70
N GLY A 57 -9.90 0.17 6.30
CA GLY A 57 -9.13 0.69 5.17
C GLY A 57 -9.04 -0.24 3.97
N MET A 58 -8.73 0.33 2.80
CA MET A 58 -8.31 -0.44 1.62
C MET A 58 -6.81 -0.66 1.66
N ALA A 59 -6.38 -1.93 1.62
CA ALA A 59 -4.97 -2.31 1.60
C ALA A 59 -4.29 -1.98 0.26
N ALA A 60 -2.96 -1.78 0.30
CA ALA A 60 -2.16 -1.69 -0.91
C ALA A 60 -2.25 -2.96 -1.76
N GLY A 61 -1.96 -2.81 -3.04
CA GLY A 61 -2.06 -3.85 -4.06
C GLY A 61 -3.35 -3.78 -4.85
N PHE A 62 -4.41 -3.15 -4.32
CA PHE A 62 -5.64 -2.88 -5.06
C PHE A 62 -5.48 -1.68 -6.01
N ASP A 63 -5.25 -0.48 -5.49
CA ASP A 63 -5.04 0.72 -6.31
C ASP A 63 -3.55 1.06 -6.44
N LYS A 64 -2.81 0.23 -7.20
CA LYS A 64 -1.34 0.33 -7.30
C LYS A 64 -0.85 1.66 -7.85
N ASN A 65 -1.64 2.27 -8.71
CA ASN A 65 -1.26 3.46 -9.47
C ASN A 65 -1.96 4.73 -8.96
N ALA A 66 -2.67 4.67 -7.82
CA ALA A 66 -3.46 5.79 -7.31
C ALA A 66 -4.51 6.31 -8.33
N GLU A 67 -5.17 5.40 -9.01
CA GLU A 67 -6.15 5.69 -10.06
C GLU A 67 -7.57 5.94 -9.52
N VAL A 68 -7.89 5.41 -8.33
CA VAL A 68 -9.27 5.33 -7.83
C VAL A 68 -9.41 5.53 -6.32
N TYR A 69 -8.37 5.92 -5.58
CA TYR A 69 -8.45 6.15 -4.12
C TYR A 69 -9.60 7.06 -3.69
N ASN A 70 -9.89 8.14 -4.43
CA ASN A 70 -11.04 9.00 -4.15
C ASN A 70 -12.39 8.30 -4.37
N SER A 71 -12.49 7.36 -5.31
CA SER A 71 -13.67 6.51 -5.48
C SER A 71 -13.77 5.46 -4.37
N LEU A 72 -12.65 4.96 -3.86
CA LEU A 72 -12.63 4.05 -2.71
C LEU A 72 -13.14 4.73 -1.44
N PHE A 73 -12.76 6.00 -1.17
CA PHE A 73 -13.38 6.76 -0.07
C PHE A 73 -14.90 6.88 -0.21
N LYS A 74 -15.43 7.04 -1.44
CA LYS A 74 -16.89 7.08 -1.68
C LYS A 74 -17.57 5.75 -1.37
N LEU A 75 -16.85 4.62 -1.43
CA LEU A 75 -17.37 3.31 -1.02
C LEU A 75 -17.44 3.14 0.49
N GLY A 76 -16.89 4.07 1.28
CA GLY A 76 -16.99 4.07 2.74
C GLY A 76 -15.70 3.71 3.48
N PHE A 77 -14.59 3.44 2.79
CA PHE A 77 -13.30 3.20 3.47
C PHE A 77 -12.85 4.45 4.25
N GLY A 78 -12.45 4.27 5.51
CA GLY A 78 -11.94 5.35 6.36
C GLY A 78 -10.53 5.82 5.95
N PHE A 79 -9.71 4.89 5.42
CA PHE A 79 -8.41 5.18 4.83
C PHE A 79 -8.12 4.31 3.61
N VAL A 80 -7.20 4.73 2.75
CA VAL A 80 -6.80 3.99 1.54
C VAL A 80 -5.28 3.99 1.44
N GLU A 81 -4.67 2.83 1.23
CA GLU A 81 -3.25 2.70 0.90
C GLU A 81 -3.09 2.38 -0.59
N VAL A 82 -2.39 3.24 -1.34
CA VAL A 82 -2.04 2.99 -2.75
C VAL A 82 -0.67 2.33 -2.87
N GLY A 83 -0.33 1.81 -4.06
CA GLY A 83 0.93 1.12 -4.31
C GLY A 83 0.82 -0.40 -4.15
N THR A 84 1.90 -1.15 -3.97
CA THR A 84 3.28 -0.70 -3.80
C THR A 84 3.82 0.02 -5.03
N VAL A 85 4.40 1.20 -4.81
CA VAL A 85 5.02 2.05 -5.81
C VAL A 85 6.53 1.82 -5.81
N THR A 86 7.13 1.74 -6.99
CA THR A 86 8.58 1.70 -7.19
C THR A 86 9.07 3.00 -7.82
N PRO A 87 10.38 3.35 -7.72
CA PRO A 87 10.92 4.54 -8.36
C PRO A 87 10.58 4.64 -9.85
N LEU A 88 10.95 3.61 -10.62
CA LEU A 88 10.70 3.47 -12.05
C LEU A 88 9.45 2.63 -12.31
N GLU A 89 8.82 2.83 -13.47
CA GLU A 89 7.77 1.93 -13.97
C GLU A 89 8.31 0.52 -14.13
N GLN A 90 7.49 -0.48 -13.77
CA GLN A 90 7.80 -1.87 -14.07
C GLN A 90 6.54 -2.67 -14.35
N TYR A 91 6.65 -3.63 -15.27
CA TYR A 91 5.52 -4.46 -15.69
C TYR A 91 5.14 -5.54 -14.66
N GLY A 92 6.08 -5.90 -13.78
CA GLY A 92 6.00 -7.03 -12.85
C GLY A 92 6.26 -8.38 -13.53
N ASN A 93 5.97 -9.49 -12.83
CA ASN A 93 6.27 -10.83 -13.35
C ASN A 93 5.34 -11.22 -14.52
N PRO A 94 5.71 -12.20 -15.37
CA PRO A 94 4.87 -12.66 -16.48
C PRO A 94 3.49 -13.15 -16.05
N LYS A 95 2.48 -12.98 -16.91
CA LYS A 95 1.12 -13.50 -16.71
C LYS A 95 1.02 -14.98 -17.13
N PRO A 96 0.09 -15.77 -16.57
CA PRO A 96 -0.83 -15.43 -15.47
C PRO A 96 -0.11 -15.38 -14.12
N ARG A 97 -0.56 -14.47 -13.26
CA ARG A 97 0.11 -14.14 -11.98
C ARG A 97 -0.85 -13.81 -10.83
N VAL A 98 -2.15 -14.03 -11.03
CA VAL A 98 -3.18 -13.94 -10.00
C VAL A 98 -4.13 -15.11 -10.18
N PHE A 99 -4.38 -15.83 -9.09
CA PHE A 99 -5.15 -17.08 -9.06
C PHE A 99 -6.16 -17.03 -7.93
N ARG A 100 -7.39 -17.47 -8.20
CA ARG A 100 -8.46 -17.59 -7.19
C ARG A 100 -8.54 -19.02 -6.69
N LEU A 101 -8.60 -19.17 -5.38
CA LEU A 101 -8.98 -20.40 -4.70
C LEU A 101 -10.36 -20.13 -4.09
N VAL A 102 -11.41 -20.37 -4.89
CA VAL A 102 -12.76 -19.87 -4.60
C VAL A 102 -13.34 -20.50 -3.34
N ASP A 103 -13.14 -21.82 -3.19
CA ASP A 103 -13.66 -22.58 -2.05
C ASP A 103 -12.96 -22.17 -0.74
N ASP A 104 -11.68 -21.82 -0.81
CA ASP A 104 -10.88 -21.33 0.33
C ASP A 104 -11.07 -19.83 0.59
N GLN A 105 -11.86 -19.13 -0.23
CA GLN A 105 -11.98 -17.67 -0.22
C GLN A 105 -10.63 -16.95 -0.32
N ALA A 106 -9.67 -17.53 -1.03
CA ALA A 106 -8.29 -17.10 -1.07
C ALA A 106 -7.82 -16.66 -2.47
N LEU A 107 -6.68 -15.96 -2.47
CA LEU A 107 -5.97 -15.53 -3.67
C LEU A 107 -4.49 -15.86 -3.53
N ILE A 108 -3.89 -16.39 -4.61
CA ILE A 108 -2.45 -16.46 -4.76
C ILE A 108 -2.05 -15.45 -5.83
N ASN A 109 -1.05 -14.61 -5.56
CA ASN A 109 -0.52 -13.69 -6.55
C ASN A 109 1.01 -13.68 -6.56
N ARG A 110 1.56 -13.49 -7.75
CA ARG A 110 2.99 -13.30 -8.00
C ARG A 110 3.25 -12.05 -8.83
N LEU A 111 2.61 -10.93 -8.47
CA LEU A 111 2.55 -9.73 -9.30
C LEU A 111 3.94 -9.08 -9.53
N GLY A 112 4.79 -9.03 -8.51
CA GLY A 112 6.13 -8.43 -8.60
C GLY A 112 6.10 -6.91 -8.81
N PHE A 113 5.35 -6.19 -7.96
CA PHE A 113 5.23 -4.71 -7.97
C PHE A 113 4.98 -4.05 -9.35
N ASN A 114 4.04 -4.58 -10.15
CA ASN A 114 3.62 -3.88 -11.37
C ASN A 114 2.99 -2.51 -11.06
N ASN A 115 3.59 -1.41 -11.54
CA ASN A 115 3.13 -0.04 -11.31
C ASN A 115 3.76 0.94 -12.31
N LEU A 116 3.19 2.14 -12.43
CA LEU A 116 3.60 3.18 -13.41
C LEU A 116 4.78 4.08 -12.95
N GLY A 117 5.44 3.75 -11.84
CA GLY A 117 6.55 4.50 -11.30
C GLY A 117 6.13 5.69 -10.43
N SER A 118 7.03 6.06 -9.52
CA SER A 118 6.80 7.07 -8.49
C SER A 118 6.43 8.45 -9.05
N GLU A 119 7.10 8.90 -10.12
CA GLU A 119 6.83 10.21 -10.71
C GLU A 119 5.41 10.31 -11.27
N ASN A 120 4.98 9.34 -12.06
CA ASN A 120 3.64 9.33 -12.67
C ASN A 120 2.54 9.26 -11.61
N ILE A 121 2.76 8.43 -10.58
CA ILE A 121 1.82 8.28 -9.48
C ILE A 121 1.77 9.56 -8.65
N SER A 122 2.91 10.22 -8.38
CA SER A 122 2.95 11.50 -7.67
C SER A 122 2.21 12.61 -8.40
N LYS A 123 2.34 12.69 -9.74
CA LYS A 123 1.60 13.65 -10.57
C LYS A 123 0.09 13.43 -10.43
N ARG A 124 -0.35 12.18 -10.41
CA ARG A 124 -1.76 11.81 -10.24
C ARG A 124 -2.30 12.11 -8.83
N VAL A 125 -1.50 11.90 -7.79
CA VAL A 125 -1.87 12.26 -6.41
C VAL A 125 -1.99 13.78 -6.27
N LYS A 126 -1.04 14.54 -6.82
CA LYS A 126 -1.06 16.01 -6.81
C LYS A 126 -2.24 16.61 -7.57
N SER A 127 -2.65 16.00 -8.68
CA SER A 127 -3.74 16.52 -9.52
C SER A 127 -5.15 16.16 -9.02
N ASN A 128 -5.27 15.24 -8.06
CA ASN A 128 -6.56 14.79 -7.54
C ASN A 128 -6.55 14.73 -5.99
N PRO A 129 -6.47 15.88 -5.30
CA PRO A 129 -6.32 15.94 -3.84
C PRO A 129 -7.22 14.94 -3.09
N ASN A 130 -6.64 14.27 -2.08
CA ASN A 130 -7.32 13.23 -1.34
C ASN A 130 -8.49 13.78 -0.52
N LYS A 131 -9.56 12.98 -0.39
CA LYS A 131 -10.75 13.31 0.42
C LYS A 131 -10.79 12.60 1.77
N GLY A 132 -9.75 11.83 2.08
CA GLY A 132 -9.63 10.99 3.26
C GLY A 132 -8.16 10.79 3.64
N LEU A 133 -7.89 9.81 4.49
CA LEU A 133 -6.52 9.47 4.91
C LEU A 133 -5.87 8.55 3.86
N LEU A 134 -4.85 9.07 3.16
CA LEU A 134 -4.15 8.39 2.05
C LEU A 134 -2.75 7.94 2.46
N GLY A 135 -2.52 6.64 2.45
CA GLY A 135 -1.20 6.04 2.55
C GLY A 135 -0.57 5.78 1.19
N VAL A 136 0.76 5.85 1.13
CA VAL A 136 1.53 5.37 -0.03
C VAL A 136 2.48 4.27 0.41
N ASN A 137 2.25 3.07 -0.12
CA ASN A 137 3.13 1.94 0.06
C ASN A 137 4.28 2.01 -0.96
N ILE A 138 5.53 1.98 -0.50
CA ILE A 138 6.72 2.08 -1.34
C ILE A 138 7.59 0.82 -1.24
N GLY A 139 8.26 0.50 -2.33
CA GLY A 139 9.19 -0.63 -2.43
C GLY A 139 10.20 -0.42 -3.56
N PRO A 140 11.24 -1.26 -3.62
CA PRO A 140 12.27 -1.13 -4.64
C PRO A 140 11.84 -1.71 -5.98
N ASN A 141 12.46 -1.21 -7.06
CA ASN A 141 12.38 -1.84 -8.36
C ASN A 141 13.00 -3.26 -8.31
N LYS A 142 12.48 -4.18 -9.13
CA LYS A 142 12.90 -5.60 -9.11
C LYS A 142 14.42 -5.76 -9.32
N ASP A 143 14.92 -5.08 -10.34
CA ASP A 143 16.30 -5.18 -10.84
C ASP A 143 17.19 -4.06 -10.27
N SER A 144 16.77 -3.40 -9.18
CA SER A 144 17.55 -2.33 -8.55
C SER A 144 18.77 -2.90 -7.83
N GLU A 145 19.94 -2.36 -8.15
CA GLU A 145 21.21 -2.61 -7.46
C GLU A 145 21.26 -1.90 -6.10
N ASP A 146 20.53 -0.79 -5.94
CA ASP A 146 20.47 0.00 -4.71
C ASP A 146 19.02 0.14 -4.21
N ARG A 147 18.52 -0.96 -3.64
CA ARG A 147 17.15 -1.04 -3.11
C ARG A 147 16.90 -0.12 -1.93
N LEU A 148 17.93 0.22 -1.17
CA LEU A 148 17.81 1.15 -0.06
C LEU A 148 17.48 2.53 -0.60
N ASN A 149 18.24 3.00 -1.59
CA ASN A 149 17.98 4.29 -2.23
C ASN A 149 16.61 4.33 -2.92
N ASP A 150 16.07 3.22 -3.43
CA ASP A 150 14.71 3.19 -3.97
C ASP A 150 13.65 3.58 -2.93
N TYR A 151 13.79 3.12 -1.67
CA TYR A 151 12.91 3.57 -0.59
C TYR A 151 13.07 5.07 -0.32
N LEU A 152 14.31 5.59 -0.36
CA LEU A 152 14.57 7.01 -0.16
C LEU A 152 13.98 7.86 -1.29
N ILE A 153 14.01 7.38 -2.53
CA ILE A 153 13.33 8.02 -3.67
C ILE A 153 11.83 8.06 -3.41
N GLY A 154 11.22 6.93 -3.02
CA GLY A 154 9.82 6.89 -2.64
C GLY A 154 9.47 7.90 -1.54
N LEU A 155 10.28 7.95 -0.47
CA LEU A 155 10.13 8.93 0.59
C LEU A 155 10.19 10.37 0.06
N ARG A 156 11.23 10.73 -0.71
CA ARG A 156 11.40 12.07 -1.31
C ARG A 156 10.22 12.48 -2.19
N VAL A 157 9.64 11.53 -2.92
CA VAL A 157 8.53 11.79 -3.85
C VAL A 157 7.20 11.99 -3.11
N PHE A 158 6.95 11.23 -2.04
CA PHE A 158 5.63 11.15 -1.43
C PHE A 158 5.50 11.86 -0.07
N HIS A 159 6.59 12.26 0.59
CA HIS A 159 6.54 12.73 1.98
C HIS A 159 5.67 13.99 2.22
N ASN A 160 5.40 14.77 1.18
CA ASN A 160 4.62 16.01 1.24
C ASN A 160 3.22 15.89 0.59
N ILE A 161 2.86 14.72 0.07
CA ILE A 161 1.58 14.49 -0.64
C ILE A 161 0.80 13.27 -0.13
N ALA A 162 1.39 12.46 0.74
CA ALA A 162 0.71 11.37 1.45
C ALA A 162 0.46 11.76 2.92
N ASP A 163 -0.54 11.13 3.55
CA ASP A 163 -0.76 11.25 4.99
C ASP A 163 0.15 10.31 5.79
N TYR A 164 0.58 9.21 5.18
CA TYR A 164 1.61 8.31 5.72
C TYR A 164 2.32 7.52 4.62
N ILE A 165 3.51 6.99 4.91
CA ILE A 165 4.27 6.13 4.00
C ILE A 165 4.53 4.77 4.65
N THR A 166 4.24 3.72 3.89
CA THR A 166 4.52 2.34 4.28
C THR A 166 5.75 1.83 3.56
N ILE A 167 6.75 1.40 4.33
CA ILE A 167 7.96 0.70 3.87
C ILE A 167 7.63 -0.78 3.75
N ASN A 168 7.55 -1.28 2.53
CA ASN A 168 7.16 -2.67 2.28
C ASN A 168 8.37 -3.58 2.11
N ILE A 169 8.71 -4.31 3.17
CA ILE A 169 9.78 -5.31 3.18
C ILE A 169 9.24 -6.76 3.06
N SER A 170 7.95 -6.95 2.81
CA SER A 170 7.27 -8.25 2.98
C SER A 170 6.90 -9.00 1.72
N SER A 171 6.99 -8.37 0.54
CA SER A 171 6.61 -9.01 -0.73
C SER A 171 7.38 -10.33 -0.97
N PRO A 172 6.69 -11.48 -1.15
CA PRO A 172 7.33 -12.73 -1.56
C PRO A 172 7.75 -12.73 -3.05
N ASN A 173 7.31 -11.72 -3.80
CA ASN A 173 7.37 -11.69 -5.27
C ASN A 173 8.51 -10.84 -5.83
N THR A 174 9.31 -10.27 -4.93
CA THR A 174 10.51 -9.50 -5.24
C THR A 174 11.67 -10.26 -4.58
N GLU A 175 12.52 -10.87 -5.40
CA GLU A 175 13.61 -11.72 -4.94
C GLU A 175 14.45 -10.99 -3.89
N ASN A 176 14.86 -11.65 -2.81
CA ASN A 176 15.68 -11.09 -1.74
C ASN A 176 15.08 -9.91 -0.96
N LEU A 177 13.82 -9.50 -1.20
CA LEU A 177 13.22 -8.38 -0.46
C LEU A 177 13.04 -8.72 1.02
N ARG A 178 12.62 -9.96 1.31
CA ARG A 178 12.46 -10.42 2.70
C ARG A 178 13.78 -10.52 3.46
N ASN A 179 14.94 -10.37 2.80
CA ASN A 179 16.22 -10.29 3.49
C ASN A 179 16.34 -9.03 4.35
N PHE A 180 15.48 -8.02 4.16
CA PHE A 180 15.34 -6.89 5.08
C PHE A 180 14.72 -7.27 6.45
N HIS A 181 14.31 -8.52 6.67
CA HIS A 181 13.98 -9.01 8.03
C HIS A 181 15.24 -9.43 8.81
N ASP A 182 16.41 -9.48 8.16
CA ASP A 182 17.69 -9.57 8.86
C ASP A 182 17.96 -8.28 9.65
N LYS A 183 18.48 -8.42 10.87
CA LYS A 183 18.71 -7.32 11.81
C LYS A 183 19.52 -6.18 11.16
N PHE A 184 20.64 -6.51 10.52
CA PHE A 184 21.59 -5.52 10.03
C PHE A 184 20.97 -4.70 8.91
N LYS A 185 20.34 -5.39 7.94
CA LYS A 185 19.70 -4.74 6.80
C LYS A 185 18.49 -3.90 7.20
N PHE A 186 17.73 -4.36 8.20
CA PHE A 186 16.58 -3.59 8.68
C PHE A 186 17.00 -2.31 9.39
N ASP A 187 18.00 -2.41 10.28
CA ASP A 187 18.56 -1.27 11.00
C ASP A 187 19.14 -0.23 10.04
N GLU A 188 19.93 -0.67 9.04
CA GLU A 188 20.48 0.20 8.00
C GLU A 188 19.40 0.93 7.18
N LEU A 189 18.33 0.21 6.79
CA LEU A 189 17.21 0.80 6.06
C LEU A 189 16.50 1.86 6.91
N MET A 190 16.20 1.56 8.17
CA MET A 190 15.49 2.46 9.06
C MET A 190 16.32 3.69 9.45
N ASP A 191 17.61 3.52 9.67
CA ASP A 191 18.56 4.62 9.88
C ASP A 191 18.59 5.58 8.68
N SER A 192 18.66 5.01 7.47
CA SER A 192 18.68 5.80 6.23
C SER A 192 17.37 6.57 6.02
N ILE A 193 16.23 5.95 6.32
CA ILE A 193 14.92 6.61 6.26
C ILE A 193 14.83 7.77 7.25
N GLU A 194 15.30 7.59 8.49
CA GLU A 194 15.23 8.64 9.51
C GLU A 194 16.17 9.82 9.18
N LYS A 195 17.40 9.54 8.72
CA LYS A 195 18.32 10.57 8.22
C LYS A 195 17.71 11.36 7.06
N GLU A 196 17.07 10.66 6.12
CA GLU A 196 16.41 11.28 4.98
C GLU A 196 15.20 12.13 5.41
N LYS A 197 14.40 11.68 6.38
CA LYS A 197 13.31 12.49 6.97
C LYS A 197 13.84 13.77 7.60
N ILE A 198 14.93 13.70 8.37
CA ILE A 198 15.56 14.88 8.97
C ILE A 198 16.00 15.85 7.87
N ARG A 199 16.66 15.36 6.82
CA ARG A 199 17.10 16.15 5.66
C ARG A 199 15.94 16.85 4.96
N LEU A 200 14.81 16.14 4.77
CA LEU A 200 13.59 16.65 4.15
C LEU A 200 12.75 17.52 5.09
N LYS A 201 13.11 17.64 6.37
CA LYS A 201 12.27 18.20 7.45
C LYS A 201 10.87 17.58 7.48
N SER A 202 10.78 16.31 7.12
CA SER A 202 9.52 15.59 6.99
C SER A 202 9.04 15.09 8.35
N LYS A 203 7.77 15.36 8.64
CA LYS A 203 7.06 14.79 9.80
C LYS A 203 6.16 13.61 9.40
N ILE A 204 6.30 13.11 8.18
CA ILE A 204 5.41 12.05 7.70
C ILE A 204 5.56 10.79 8.56
N PRO A 205 4.45 10.20 9.03
CA PRO A 205 4.43 8.92 9.71
C PRO A 205 5.00 7.82 8.81
N ILE A 206 5.93 7.05 9.36
CA ILE A 206 6.52 5.89 8.69
C ILE A 206 5.91 4.63 9.31
N ILE A 207 5.46 3.74 8.44
CA ILE A 207 4.84 2.47 8.76
C ILE A 207 5.71 1.38 8.14
N VAL A 208 5.85 0.25 8.79
CA VAL A 208 6.56 -0.90 8.22
C VAL A 208 5.59 -2.05 8.01
N LYS A 209 5.59 -2.62 6.81
CA LYS A 209 4.79 -3.81 6.48
C LYS A 209 5.69 -5.04 6.48
N ILE A 210 5.38 -5.99 7.36
CA ILE A 210 6.17 -7.20 7.58
C ILE A 210 5.51 -8.44 6.98
N SER A 211 6.29 -9.51 6.82
CA SER A 211 5.79 -10.81 6.36
C SER A 211 5.19 -11.58 7.53
N PRO A 212 4.10 -12.36 7.34
CA PRO A 212 3.67 -13.33 8.34
C PRO A 212 4.67 -14.50 8.44
N ASP A 213 5.44 -14.75 7.38
CA ASP A 213 6.46 -15.81 7.30
C ASP A 213 7.80 -15.32 7.92
N ILE A 214 7.81 -15.05 9.22
CA ILE A 214 9.01 -14.65 9.98
C ILE A 214 9.30 -15.66 11.09
N LEU A 215 10.58 -15.90 11.36
CA LEU A 215 10.99 -16.77 12.48
C LEU A 215 10.76 -16.06 13.81
N GLU A 216 10.45 -16.81 14.86
CA GLU A 216 10.15 -16.26 16.19
C GLU A 216 11.30 -15.40 16.74
N GLU A 217 12.54 -15.83 16.51
CA GLU A 217 13.77 -15.09 16.85
C GLU A 217 13.88 -13.73 16.15
N GLN A 218 13.32 -13.60 14.94
CA GLN A 218 13.34 -12.36 14.18
C GLN A 218 12.27 -11.37 14.68
N ILE A 219 11.19 -11.84 15.30
CA ILE A 219 10.11 -10.98 15.81
C ILE A 219 10.67 -10.00 16.84
N GLU A 220 11.41 -10.49 17.83
CA GLU A 220 11.97 -9.64 18.89
C GLU A 220 12.93 -8.58 18.33
N ILE A 221 13.75 -8.98 17.36
CA ILE A 221 14.70 -8.09 16.67
C ILE A 221 13.96 -6.98 15.92
N ILE A 222 12.97 -7.35 15.11
CA ILE A 222 12.16 -6.39 14.34
C ILE A 222 11.46 -5.43 15.31
N CYS A 223 10.83 -5.93 16.37
CA CYS A 223 10.18 -5.08 17.38
C CYS A 223 11.15 -4.08 18.03
N LYS A 224 12.37 -4.51 18.39
CA LYS A 224 13.40 -3.63 18.95
C LYS A 224 13.76 -2.50 17.99
N THR A 225 14.01 -2.81 16.72
CA THR A 225 14.33 -1.82 15.68
C THR A 225 13.16 -0.85 15.46
N LEU A 226 11.92 -1.36 15.39
CA LEU A 226 10.73 -0.52 15.21
C LEU A 226 10.54 0.50 16.35
N ILE A 227 10.77 0.07 17.60
CA ILE A 227 10.71 0.96 18.78
C ILE A 227 11.85 1.97 18.76
N GLN A 228 13.08 1.53 18.47
CA GLN A 228 14.27 2.38 18.37
C GLN A 228 14.06 3.55 17.39
N TYR A 229 13.55 3.26 16.19
CA TYR A 229 13.28 4.27 15.15
C TYR A 229 11.91 4.93 15.26
N LYS A 230 11.15 4.67 16.33
CA LYS A 230 9.82 5.27 16.59
C LYS A 230 8.88 5.14 15.39
N VAL A 231 8.86 3.95 14.77
CA VAL A 231 7.95 3.65 13.66
C VAL A 231 6.51 3.83 14.14
N SER A 232 5.70 4.53 13.34
CA SER A 232 4.38 5.01 13.77
C SER A 232 3.32 3.92 13.82
N ALA A 233 3.44 2.88 12.98
CA ALA A 233 2.63 1.67 13.04
C ALA A 233 3.31 0.50 12.29
N ILE A 234 2.76 -0.70 12.50
CA ILE A 234 3.14 -1.92 11.79
C ILE A 234 1.91 -2.43 11.05
N ILE A 235 2.10 -2.90 9.81
CA ILE A 235 1.09 -3.68 9.09
C ILE A 235 1.51 -5.14 9.13
N VAL A 236 0.67 -5.96 9.76
CA VAL A 236 0.81 -7.41 9.92
C VAL A 236 -0.25 -8.09 9.06
#